data_AF-A0AA97ABI5-F1
#
_entry.id   AF-A0AA97ABI5-F1
#
_cell.length_a   1.000
_cell.length_b   1.000
_cell.length_c   1.000
_cell.angle_alpha   90.00
_cell.angle_beta   90.00
_cell.angle_gamma   90.00
#
_symmetry.space_group_name_H-M   'P 1'
#
loop_
_entity.id
_entity.type
_entity.pdbx_description
1 polymer ?
#
loop_
_entity_poly.entity_id
_entity_poly.type
_entity_poly.pdbx_seq_one_letter_code
_entity_poly.pdbx_strand_id
1 'polypeptide(L)' 'MNRQQTMPEPPVTLGPPLEEPTPPADCGVCAALVRQRAEARARGDLSRVSDFNVEIRAHHVPRRKRRR' A
#
# COMPACT_ATOMS: atom_id res chain seq x y z
N MET A 1 22.83 34.58 22.32
CA MET A 1 22.37 33.94 21.07
C MET A 1 22.78 32.48 21.07
N ASN A 2 21.84 31.54 21.14
CA ASN A 2 22.14 30.11 21.09
C ASN A 2 22.09 29.61 19.64
N ARG A 3 23.22 29.16 19.10
CA ARG A 3 23.36 28.72 17.71
C ARG A 3 23.06 27.22 17.63
N GLN A 4 21.81 26.88 17.34
CA GLN A 4 21.42 25.50 17.06
C GLN A 4 22.14 25.04 15.79
N GLN A 5 23.09 24.11 15.92
CA GLN A 5 23.77 23.48 14.80
C GLN A 5 22.97 22.23 14.41
N THR A 6 22.19 22.30 13.33
CA THR A 6 21.53 21.13 12.75
C THR A 6 22.60 20.35 11.96
N MET A 7 23.00 19.18 12.43
CA MET A 7 23.77 18.26 11.62
C MET A 7 22.92 17.90 10.39
N PRO A 8 23.45 17.98 9.15
CA PRO A 8 22.70 17.57 7.98
C PRO A 8 22.52 16.06 8.03
N GLU A 9 21.33 15.61 8.41
CA GLU A 9 20.95 14.21 8.38
C GLU A 9 20.91 13.76 6.91
N PRO A 10 21.50 12.60 6.56
CA PRO A 10 21.49 12.13 5.18
C PRO A 10 20.04 11.94 4.70
N PRO A 11 19.77 12.19 3.41
CA PRO A 11 18.42 12.06 2.86
C PRO A 11 17.89 10.63 3.02
N VAL A 12 16.67 10.50 3.52
CA VAL A 12 15.97 9.21 3.61
C VAL A 12 15.73 8.69 2.19
N THR A 13 16.34 7.56 1.86
CA THR A 13 16.14 6.89 0.57
C THR A 13 15.08 5.80 0.73
N LEU A 14 14.01 5.89 -0.05
CA LEU A 14 12.98 4.84 -0.12
C LEU A 14 13.31 3.86 -1.24
N GLY A 15 13.05 2.57 -0.99
CA GLY A 15 13.09 1.55 -2.04
C GLY A 15 11.96 1.72 -3.06
N PRO A 16 12.04 1.03 -4.21
CA PRO A 16 10.98 1.06 -5.21
C PRO A 16 9.65 0.53 -4.63
N PRO A 17 8.49 0.96 -5.18
CA PRO A 17 7.20 0.42 -4.79
C PRO A 17 7.14 -1.10 -4.96
N LEU A 18 6.46 -1.77 -4.03
CA LEU A 18 6.18 -3.19 -4.12
C LEU A 18 5.31 -3.50 -5.33
N GLU A 19 5.54 -4.66 -5.94
CA GLU A 19 4.75 -5.18 -7.06
C GLU A 19 3.25 -5.27 -6.74
N GLU A 20 2.41 -5.13 -7.77
CA GLU A 20 0.97 -5.25 -7.59
C GLU A 20 0.59 -6.64 -7.05
N PRO A 21 -0.22 -6.72 -6.00
CA PRO A 21 -0.59 -8.00 -5.42
C PRO A 21 -1.46 -8.81 -6.39
N THR A 22 -1.18 -10.11 -6.43
CA THR A 22 -2.01 -11.11 -7.11
C THR A 22 -2.89 -11.79 -6.07
N PRO A 23 -4.22 -11.60 -6.12
CA PRO A 23 -5.11 -12.27 -5.19
C PRO A 23 -5.31 -13.75 -5.53
N PRO A 24 -5.71 -14.57 -4.54
CA PRO A 24 -6.11 -15.94 -4.79
C PRO A 24 -7.44 -16.00 -5.56
N ALA A 25 -7.56 -16.99 -6.44
CA ALA A 25 -8.66 -17.11 -7.41
C ALA A 25 -10.01 -17.50 -6.77
N ASP A 26 -9.98 -18.03 -5.55
CA ASP A 26 -11.16 -18.53 -4.81
C ASP A 26 -11.82 -17.47 -3.92
N CYS A 27 -11.31 -16.23 -3.89
CA CYS A 27 -11.86 -15.15 -3.09
C CYS A 27 -12.68 -14.15 -3.93
N GLY A 28 -14.01 -14.18 -3.77
CA GLY A 28 -14.91 -13.24 -4.45
C GLY A 28 -14.68 -11.77 -4.09
N VAL A 29 -14.25 -11.48 -2.85
CA VAL A 29 -13.91 -10.11 -2.41
C VAL A 29 -12.70 -9.59 -3.18
N CYS A 30 -11.64 -10.39 -3.26
CA CYS A 30 -10.44 -10.03 -3.99
C CYS A 30 -10.69 -9.90 -5.49
N ALA A 31 -11.55 -10.74 -6.08
CA ALA A 31 -11.97 -10.60 -7.48
C ALA A 31 -12.70 -9.26 -7.73
N ALA A 32 -13.58 -8.84 -6.80
CA ALA A 32 -14.23 -7.53 -6.88
C ALA A 32 -13.24 -6.37 -6.72
N LEU A 33 -12.24 -6.48 -5.84
CA LEU A 33 -11.19 -5.46 -5.67
C LEU A 33 -10.32 -5.33 -6.92
N VAL A 34 -9.98 -6.43 -7.60
CA VAL A 34 -9.24 -6.39 -8.88
C VAL A 34 -10.00 -5.63 -9.96
N ARG A 35 -11.31 -5.87 -10.08
CA ARG A 35 -12.16 -5.14 -11.03
C ARG A 35 -12.18 -3.64 -10.73
N GLN A 36 -12.42 -3.27 -9.47
CA GLN A 36 -12.43 -1.86 -9.05
C GLN A 36 -11.05 -1.19 -9.24
N ARG A 37 -9.96 -1.93 -9.03
CA ARG A 37 -8.60 -1.48 -9.32
C ARG A 37 -8.40 -1.17 -10.79
N ALA A 38 -8.87 -2.04 -11.69
CA ALA A 38 -8.79 -1.81 -13.13
C ALA A 38 -9.58 -0.57 -13.55
N GLU A 39 -10.78 -0.36 -13.01
CA GLU A 39 -11.60 0.83 -13.26
C GLU A 39 -10.94 2.12 -12.73
N ALA A 40 -10.36 2.08 -11.52
CA ALA A 40 -9.61 3.21 -10.98
C ALA A 40 -8.40 3.55 -11.84
N ARG A 41 -7.67 2.53 -12.33
CA ARG A 41 -6.54 2.72 -13.24
C ARG A 41 -6.97 3.34 -14.56
N ALA A 42 -8.08 2.89 -15.13
CA ALA A 42 -8.65 3.47 -16.35
C ALA A 42 -9.03 4.95 -16.20
N ARG A 43 -9.44 5.36 -14.99
CA ARG A 43 -9.73 6.76 -14.66
C ARG A 43 -8.50 7.59 -14.28
N GLY A 44 -7.32 6.99 -14.19
CA GLY A 44 -6.10 7.64 -13.71
C GLY A 44 -6.06 7.88 -12.19
N ASP A 45 -6.97 7.27 -11.43
CA ASP A 45 -7.05 7.40 -9.97
C ASP A 45 -6.05 6.43 -9.30
N LEU A 46 -4.77 6.79 -9.33
CA LEU A 46 -3.69 5.97 -8.76
C LEU A 46 -3.74 5.88 -7.23
N SER A 47 -4.39 6.85 -6.56
CA SER A 47 -4.62 6.77 -5.11
C SER A 47 -5.49 5.56 -4.78
N ARG A 48 -6.65 5.43 -5.46
CA ARG A 48 -7.51 4.27 -5.27
C ARG A 48 -6.86 2.96 -5.69
N VAL A 49 -6.05 2.96 -6.74
CA VAL A 49 -5.29 1.75 -7.14
C VAL A 49 -4.39 1.27 -5.99
N SER A 50 -3.72 2.20 -5.31
CA SER A 50 -2.90 1.89 -4.13
C SER A 50 -3.75 1.35 -2.98
N ASP A 51 -4.89 1.97 -2.68
CA ASP A 51 -5.79 1.52 -1.61
C ASP A 51 -6.28 0.09 -1.86
N PHE A 52 -6.71 -0.24 -3.08
CA PHE A 52 -7.11 -1.60 -3.43
C PHE A 52 -5.96 -2.60 -3.32
N ASN A 53 -4.73 -2.20 -3.65
CA ASN A 53 -3.56 -3.05 -3.46
C ASN A 53 -3.28 -3.32 -1.97
N VAL A 54 -3.50 -2.34 -1.09
CA VAL A 54 -3.38 -2.54 0.36
C VAL A 54 -4.47 -3.49 0.87
N GLU A 55 -5.72 -3.31 0.45
CA GLU A 55 -6.85 -4.17 0.86
C GLU A 55 -6.64 -5.62 0.42
N ILE A 56 -6.21 -5.86 -0.83
CA ILE A 56 -5.91 -7.21 -1.32
C ILE A 56 -4.82 -7.89 -0.47
N ARG A 57 -3.77 -7.15 -0.10
CA ARG A 57 -2.70 -7.68 0.77
C ARG A 57 -3.21 -7.97 2.18
N ALA A 58 -4.05 -7.09 2.73
CA ALA A 58 -4.56 -7.23 4.09
C ALA A 58 -5.55 -8.39 4.24
N HIS A 59 -6.30 -8.73 3.19
CA HIS A 59 -7.41 -9.68 3.28
C HIS A 59 -6.99 -11.10 3.71
N HIS A 60 -5.78 -11.54 3.33
CA HIS A 60 -5.29 -12.89 3.64
C HIS A 60 -4.21 -12.93 4.72
N VAL A 61 -3.80 -11.78 5.26
CA VAL A 61 -2.81 -11.76 6.34
C VAL A 61 -3.52 -12.06 7.66
N PRO A 62 -3.11 -13.09 8.42
CA PRO A 62 -3.68 -13.35 9.73
C PRO A 62 -3.52 -12.10 10.59
N ARG A 63 -4.65 -11.60 11.13
CA ARG A 63 -4.66 -10.39 11.96
C ARG A 63 -3.67 -10.58 13.09
N ARG A 64 -2.57 -9.80 13.09
CA ARG A 64 -1.61 -9.80 14.20
C ARG A 64 -2.41 -9.46 15.46
N LYS A 65 -2.43 -10.37 16.44
CA LYS A 65 -3.05 -10.11 17.75
C LYS A 65 -2.48 -8.79 18.25
N ARG A 66 -3.34 -7.81 18.53
CA ARG A 66 -2.92 -6.56 19.19
C ARG A 66 -2.15 -6.95 20.45
N ARG A 67 -0.85 -6.61 20.52
CA ARG A 67 -0.14 -6.64 21.80
C ARG A 67 -0.80 -5.58 22.68
N ARG A 68 -1.40 -6.05 23.78
CA ARG A 68 -2.11 -5.23 24.77
C ARG A 68 -1.11 -4.63 25.74
#